data_AF-A0A936UAZ9-F1
#
_entry.id   AF-A0A936UAZ9-F1
#
_cell.length_a   1.000
_cell.length_b   1.000
_cell.length_c   1.000
_cell.angle_alpha   90.00
_cell.angle_beta   90.00
_cell.angle_gamma   90.00
#
_symmetry.space_group_name_H-M   'P 1'
#
loop_
_entity.id
_entity.type
_entity.pdbx_description
1 polymer ?
#
loop_
_entity_poly.entity_id
_entity_poly.type
_entity_poly.pdbx_seq_one_letter_code
_entity_poly.pdbx_strand_id
1 'polypeptide(L)'
;MTRLSLWGLLPFALLACGDKDGTTPDDSTSTTDDSTTDDSTTDDSTTDDSTTDDTSTGALPTCEDTFAACGGDPTGSWTFADACYVSTRPTECAEARWTIKTTQTGGYEFVADKTYSAAFKVITELTYVAEKTCLTEGQTCEELAEPLKLDTCVDKGDVCECKGGGAMDSATTGTWATSGTTLTLTGDAAPKAAEHDYCVSPGEAMEIVMKPPPPGIQGEPRQIYKVKSGA
;
A
#
# COMPACT_ATOMS: atom_id res chain seq x y z
N MET A 1 1.70 -24.87 28.61
CA MET A 1 0.65 -25.39 27.71
C MET A 1 0.28 -24.28 26.75
N THR A 2 1.05 -24.17 25.66
CA THR A 2 0.91 -23.11 24.66
C THR A 2 -0.15 -23.59 23.67
N ARG A 3 -1.36 -23.03 23.73
CA ARG A 3 -2.36 -23.26 22.70
C ARG A 3 -1.88 -22.49 21.47
N LEU A 4 -1.22 -23.18 20.52
CA LEU A 4 -1.20 -22.74 19.14
C LEU A 4 -2.65 -22.73 18.69
N SER A 5 -3.30 -21.57 18.78
CA SER A 5 -4.51 -21.32 18.03
C SER A 5 -4.10 -21.37 16.58
N LEU A 6 -4.48 -22.45 15.92
CA LEU A 6 -4.41 -22.64 14.48
C LEU A 6 -5.40 -21.64 13.87
N TRP A 7 -5.06 -20.35 13.93
CA TRP A 7 -5.70 -19.34 13.10
C TRP A 7 -5.39 -19.79 11.69
N GLY A 8 -6.43 -20.26 11.00
CA GLY A 8 -6.35 -20.59 9.61
C GLY A 8 -5.66 -19.43 8.91
N LEU A 9 -4.45 -19.71 8.45
CA LEU A 9 -3.88 -19.11 7.26
C LEU A 9 -4.90 -19.36 6.14
N LEU A 10 -5.97 -18.58 6.14
CA LEU A 10 -6.43 -18.05 4.90
C LEU A 10 -5.27 -17.15 4.48
N PRO A 11 -4.45 -17.53 3.49
CA PRO A 11 -3.87 -16.49 2.68
C PRO A 11 -5.04 -15.55 2.38
N PHE A 12 -4.83 -14.25 2.49
CA PHE A 12 -5.61 -13.33 1.67
C PHE A 12 -5.27 -13.71 0.21
N ALA A 13 -5.79 -14.85 -0.23
CA ALA A 13 -6.12 -15.12 -1.60
C ALA A 13 -7.08 -13.99 -1.90
N LEU A 14 -6.54 -12.95 -2.51
CA LEU A 14 -7.27 -12.06 -3.39
C LEU A 14 -8.09 -12.96 -4.30
N LEU A 15 -9.30 -13.33 -3.86
CA LEU A 15 -10.31 -13.95 -4.69
C LEU A 15 -10.71 -12.84 -5.67
N ALA A 16 -9.96 -12.76 -6.76
CA ALA A 16 -10.34 -11.99 -7.91
C ALA A 16 -11.58 -12.65 -8.52
N CYS A 17 -12.75 -12.11 -8.22
CA CYS A 17 -13.92 -12.25 -9.10
C CYS A 17 -13.57 -11.59 -10.43
N GLY A 18 -13.71 -12.31 -11.54
CA GLY A 18 -13.43 -11.76 -12.86
C GLY A 18 -13.73 -12.73 -13.99
N ASP A 19 -15.02 -12.94 -14.25
CA ASP A 19 -15.57 -13.34 -15.55
C ASP A 19 -15.03 -12.41 -16.66
N LYS A 20 -14.50 -12.97 -17.76
CA LYS A 20 -15.08 -12.81 -19.11
C LYS A 20 -14.22 -13.43 -20.22
N ASP A 21 -14.88 -14.28 -20.99
CA ASP A 21 -14.57 -14.63 -22.38
C ASP A 21 -14.46 -13.39 -23.28
N GLY A 22 -13.63 -13.46 -24.33
CA GLY A 22 -13.79 -12.59 -25.50
C GLY A 22 -12.54 -12.29 -26.34
N THR A 23 -12.15 -13.24 -27.20
CA THR A 23 -11.64 -13.06 -28.59
C THR A 23 -10.52 -12.06 -28.94
N THR A 24 -9.36 -12.61 -29.34
CA THR A 24 -8.39 -12.14 -30.38
C THR A 24 -9.03 -11.89 -31.77
N PRO A 25 -8.29 -11.41 -32.81
CA PRO A 25 -7.11 -10.53 -32.92
C PRO A 25 -7.28 -9.45 -34.03
N ASP A 26 -6.28 -8.58 -34.27
CA ASP A 26 -5.85 -8.01 -35.59
C ASP A 26 -4.73 -6.97 -35.31
N ASP A 27 -3.47 -7.21 -35.66
CA ASP A 27 -2.80 -7.08 -36.98
C ASP A 27 -2.84 -5.66 -37.56
N SER A 28 -1.71 -4.95 -37.49
CA SER A 28 -1.30 -3.90 -38.45
C SER A 28 0.15 -3.46 -38.24
N THR A 29 0.75 -3.10 -39.35
CA THR A 29 2.18 -3.03 -39.69
C THR A 29 2.71 -1.58 -39.77
N SER A 30 4.04 -1.46 -39.94
CA SER A 30 4.80 -0.31 -40.51
C SER A 30 5.06 0.89 -39.57
N THR A 31 6.16 1.65 -39.61
CA THR A 31 7.45 1.65 -40.36
C THR A 31 8.43 2.61 -39.65
N THR A 32 9.70 2.43 -39.97
CA THR A 32 10.94 3.24 -39.79
C THR A 32 10.80 4.77 -39.70
N ASP A 33 11.64 5.43 -38.90
CA ASP A 33 12.58 6.45 -39.43
C ASP A 33 13.75 6.77 -38.47
N ASP A 34 14.90 6.94 -39.11
CA ASP A 34 16.27 7.11 -38.65
C ASP A 34 16.64 8.60 -38.79
N SER A 35 17.27 9.21 -37.79
CA SER A 35 17.96 10.51 -37.94
C SER A 35 18.87 10.80 -36.74
N THR A 36 20.17 10.66 -37.01
CA THR A 36 21.32 11.11 -36.25
C THR A 36 21.47 12.63 -36.24
N THR A 37 21.80 13.23 -35.09
CA THR A 37 22.45 14.56 -35.02
C THR A 37 23.48 14.56 -33.89
N ASP A 38 24.76 14.48 -34.28
CA ASP A 38 25.91 14.97 -33.51
C ASP A 38 26.00 16.50 -33.68
N ASP A 39 26.32 17.27 -32.63
CA ASP A 39 27.56 18.07 -32.58
C ASP A 39 27.79 18.72 -31.19
N SER A 40 29.04 19.09 -30.95
CA SER A 40 29.76 19.26 -29.68
C SER A 40 29.96 20.72 -29.24
N THR A 41 30.78 20.90 -28.18
CA THR A 41 31.39 22.12 -27.55
C THR A 41 30.72 22.54 -26.23
N THR A 42 31.30 22.45 -25.02
CA THR A 42 32.64 22.69 -24.39
C THR A 42 32.88 24.15 -23.96
N ASP A 43 33.39 24.28 -22.72
CA ASP A 43 33.89 25.45 -21.96
C ASP A 43 32.85 26.30 -21.18
N ASP A 44 33.08 26.80 -19.96
CA ASP A 44 34.13 26.69 -18.93
C ASP A 44 33.65 27.56 -17.73
N SER A 45 34.28 27.38 -16.56
CA SER A 45 34.47 28.37 -15.48
C SER A 45 33.47 28.51 -14.31
N THR A 46 34.03 28.13 -13.14
CA THR A 46 34.08 28.82 -11.83
C THR A 46 32.92 28.73 -10.82
N THR A 47 33.21 27.95 -9.75
CA THR A 47 33.23 28.32 -8.32
C THR A 47 32.21 29.36 -7.83
N ASP A 48 31.28 28.94 -6.97
CA ASP A 48 31.29 29.47 -5.60
C ASP A 48 30.51 28.61 -4.58
N ASP A 49 31.11 28.63 -3.40
CA ASP A 49 30.78 28.02 -2.13
C ASP A 49 29.41 28.50 -1.60
N SER A 50 28.51 27.56 -1.31
CA SER A 50 27.34 27.80 -0.46
C SER A 50 26.85 26.46 0.08
N THR A 51 27.40 26.08 1.21
CA THR A 51 26.84 25.08 2.12
C THR A 51 25.49 25.58 2.65
N THR A 52 24.42 25.35 1.90
CA THR A 52 23.06 25.35 2.43
C THR A 52 22.79 23.97 3.00
N ASP A 53 22.97 23.83 4.31
CA ASP A 53 22.33 22.77 5.11
C ASP A 53 20.82 23.01 5.09
N ASP A 54 20.19 22.84 3.93
CA ASP A 54 18.75 22.69 3.80
C ASP A 54 18.41 21.30 4.32
N THR A 55 18.35 21.19 5.64
CA THR A 55 17.60 20.11 6.28
C THR A 55 16.12 20.39 6.04
N SER A 56 15.69 20.24 4.79
CA SER A 56 14.30 20.12 4.43
C SER A 56 13.79 18.86 5.11
N THR A 57 13.27 19.00 6.32
CA THR A 57 12.40 18.00 6.94
C THR A 57 11.08 18.03 6.18
N GLY A 58 11.11 17.66 4.90
CA GLY A 58 9.95 17.62 4.02
C GLY A 58 8.86 16.85 4.74
N ALA A 59 7.79 17.57 5.09
CA ALA A 59 6.65 16.98 5.73
C ALA A 59 6.12 15.88 4.81
N LEU A 60 5.83 14.71 5.38
CA LEU A 60 5.24 13.61 4.61
C LEU A 60 3.87 14.05 4.08
N PRO A 61 3.51 13.68 2.83
CA PRO A 61 2.20 14.00 2.28
C PRO A 61 1.10 13.34 3.13
N THR A 62 0.01 14.07 3.31
CA THR A 62 -1.18 13.64 4.03
C THR A 62 -2.13 12.89 3.09
N CYS A 63 -3.07 12.15 3.67
CA CYS A 63 -4.04 11.37 2.89
C CYS A 63 -5.01 12.23 2.07
N GLU A 64 -5.06 13.54 2.35
CA GLU A 64 -5.90 14.51 1.64
C GLU A 64 -5.19 15.10 0.41
N ASP A 65 -3.87 14.91 0.29
CA ASP A 65 -3.12 15.43 -0.84
C ASP A 65 -3.45 14.65 -2.11
N THR A 66 -3.63 15.36 -3.23
CA THR A 66 -3.83 14.71 -4.53
C THR A 66 -2.49 14.15 -5.00
N PHE A 67 -2.40 12.84 -5.18
CA PHE A 67 -1.23 12.19 -5.73
C PHE A 67 -1.23 12.40 -7.23
N ALA A 68 -0.09 12.86 -7.74
CA ALA A 68 0.18 12.95 -9.15
C ALA A 68 1.24 11.91 -9.49
N ALA A 69 0.84 10.89 -10.24
CA ALA A 69 1.78 9.88 -10.71
C ALA A 69 2.81 10.54 -11.65
N CYS A 70 4.10 10.28 -11.44
CA CYS A 70 5.18 10.87 -12.22
C CYS A 70 6.08 9.83 -12.90
N GLY A 71 5.90 8.54 -12.58
CA GLY A 71 6.77 7.47 -13.08
C GLY A 71 8.18 7.53 -12.48
N GLY A 72 9.17 7.04 -13.22
CA GLY A 72 10.58 7.04 -12.85
C GLY A 72 11.22 5.64 -12.86
N ASP A 73 12.50 5.53 -12.52
CA ASP A 73 13.17 4.23 -12.36
C ASP A 73 13.04 3.78 -10.90
N PRO A 74 12.31 2.68 -10.60
CA PRO A 74 12.14 2.20 -9.23
C PRO A 74 13.36 1.42 -8.71
N THR A 75 14.40 1.20 -9.51
CA THR A 75 15.58 0.41 -9.11
C THR A 75 16.20 0.94 -7.81
N GLY A 76 16.40 0.05 -6.83
CA GLY A 76 16.99 0.36 -5.53
C GLY A 76 16.27 -0.28 -4.34
N SER A 77 16.76 0.04 -3.14
CA SER A 77 16.19 -0.37 -1.86
C SER A 77 15.27 0.70 -1.28
N TRP A 78 14.02 0.33 -1.01
CA TRP A 78 12.99 1.23 -0.49
C TRP A 78 12.47 0.71 0.84
N THR A 79 12.43 1.57 1.85
CA THR A 79 11.84 1.24 3.16
C THR A 79 10.48 1.90 3.27
N PHE A 80 9.51 1.14 3.77
CA PHE A 80 8.20 1.67 4.12
C PHE A 80 8.38 2.83 5.10
N ALA A 81 7.82 3.99 4.75
CA ALA A 81 7.89 5.18 5.58
C ALA A 81 6.54 5.51 6.19
N ASP A 82 5.48 5.48 5.39
CA ASP A 82 4.13 5.81 5.84
C ASP A 82 3.07 5.19 4.93
N ALA A 83 1.83 5.13 5.40
CA ALA A 83 0.69 4.78 4.58
C ALA A 83 -0.56 5.52 5.00
N CYS A 84 -1.36 5.81 3.99
CA CYS A 84 -2.62 6.51 4.10
C CYS A 84 -3.77 5.58 3.73
N TYR A 85 -4.62 5.30 4.71
CA TYR A 85 -5.82 4.49 4.55
C TYR A 85 -7.05 5.32 4.87
N VAL A 86 -7.94 5.49 3.88
CA VAL A 86 -9.28 6.02 4.13
C VAL A 86 -10.15 4.83 4.54
N SER A 87 -10.57 4.80 5.80
CA SER A 87 -11.54 3.81 6.27
C SER A 87 -12.95 4.39 6.16
N THR A 88 -13.87 3.65 5.53
CA THR A 88 -15.28 3.99 5.60
C THR A 88 -15.91 3.43 6.85
N ARG A 89 -16.68 4.29 7.54
CA ARG A 89 -17.47 3.87 8.69
C ARG A 89 -18.55 2.89 8.23
N PRO A 90 -18.82 1.81 8.99
CA PRO A 90 -20.00 1.00 8.73
C PRO A 90 -21.26 1.85 8.90
N THR A 91 -22.24 1.62 8.02
CA THR A 91 -23.49 2.40 7.96
C THR A 91 -24.55 1.91 8.95
N GLU A 92 -24.34 0.76 9.59
CA GLU A 92 -25.34 0.08 10.42
C GLU A 92 -25.58 0.76 11.77
N CYS A 93 -24.58 1.48 12.29
CA CYS A 93 -24.69 2.30 13.49
C CYS A 93 -23.94 3.62 13.24
N ALA A 94 -24.67 4.68 12.92
CA ALA A 94 -24.09 5.97 12.51
C ALA A 94 -23.18 6.59 13.58
N GLU A 95 -23.44 6.28 14.85
CA GLU A 95 -22.68 6.75 16.01
C GLU A 95 -21.50 5.85 16.36
N ALA A 96 -21.40 4.66 15.76
CA ALA A 96 -20.26 3.79 16.00
C ALA A 96 -18.98 4.40 15.43
N ARG A 97 -17.90 4.21 16.18
CA ARG A 97 -16.56 4.67 15.81
C ARG A 97 -15.59 3.51 15.71
N TRP A 98 -14.76 3.56 14.69
CA TRP A 98 -13.61 2.66 14.53
C TRP A 98 -12.34 3.48 14.67
N THR A 99 -11.39 2.93 15.40
CA THR A 99 -10.02 3.41 15.44
C THR A 99 -9.14 2.25 15.03
N ILE A 100 -8.47 2.41 13.89
CA ILE A 100 -7.54 1.43 13.35
C ILE A 100 -6.17 2.08 13.43
N LYS A 101 -5.25 1.43 14.10
CA LYS A 101 -3.85 1.82 14.15
C LYS A 101 -3.02 0.72 13.52
N THR A 102 -2.41 1.05 12.40
CA THR A 102 -1.57 0.11 11.65
C THR A 102 -0.12 0.52 11.80
N THR A 103 0.73 -0.42 12.19
CA THR A 103 2.18 -0.28 12.13
C THR A 103 2.68 -1.21 11.05
N GLN A 104 3.22 -0.64 9.97
CA GLN A 104 3.83 -1.41 8.90
C GLN A 104 5.34 -1.15 8.89
N THR A 105 6.10 -2.20 8.67
CA THR A 105 7.56 -2.16 8.52
C THR A 105 7.97 -3.07 7.38
N GLY A 106 9.16 -2.84 6.81
CA GLY A 106 9.64 -3.59 5.66
C GLY A 106 9.82 -2.70 4.44
N GLY A 107 9.72 -3.28 3.25
CA GLY A 107 10.02 -2.53 2.02
C GLY A 107 10.14 -3.39 0.77
N TYR A 108 10.59 -2.74 -0.30
CA TYR A 108 10.87 -3.32 -1.60
C TYR A 108 12.36 -3.24 -1.93
N GLU A 109 12.84 -4.21 -2.68
CA GLU A 109 14.10 -4.18 -3.40
C GLU A 109 13.81 -4.39 -4.88
N PHE A 110 14.07 -3.39 -5.71
CA PHE A 110 13.93 -3.49 -7.17
C PHE A 110 15.31 -3.59 -7.80
N VAL A 111 15.59 -4.69 -8.49
CA VAL A 111 16.88 -4.97 -9.12
C VAL A 111 16.82 -4.59 -10.60
N ALA A 112 17.96 -4.15 -11.15
CA ALA A 112 18.09 -3.69 -12.54
C ALA A 112 17.73 -4.77 -13.59
N ASP A 113 17.80 -6.05 -13.22
CA ASP A 113 17.40 -7.20 -14.05
C ASP A 113 15.88 -7.41 -14.13
N LYS A 114 15.09 -6.45 -13.63
CA LYS A 114 13.63 -6.48 -13.59
C LYS A 114 13.05 -7.51 -12.63
N THR A 115 13.83 -7.98 -11.66
CA THR A 115 13.33 -8.74 -10.51
C THR A 115 13.11 -7.84 -9.30
N TYR A 116 12.20 -8.24 -8.41
CA TYR A 116 12.02 -7.57 -7.12
C TYR A 116 11.86 -8.57 -5.98
N SER A 117 12.14 -8.11 -4.77
CA SER A 117 11.72 -8.77 -3.54
C SER A 117 11.00 -7.76 -2.64
N ALA A 118 10.04 -8.25 -1.87
CA ALA A 118 9.31 -7.45 -0.91
C ALA A 118 9.12 -8.25 0.36
N ALA A 119 9.30 -7.58 1.50
CA ALA A 119 9.05 -8.17 2.81
C ALA A 119 8.38 -7.12 3.68
N PHE A 120 7.24 -7.48 4.28
CA PHE A 120 6.44 -6.60 5.11
C PHE A 120 6.02 -7.30 6.38
N LYS A 121 5.99 -6.53 7.46
CA LYS A 121 5.31 -6.89 8.69
C LYS A 121 4.29 -5.82 8.99
N VAL A 122 3.04 -6.22 9.12
CA VAL A 122 1.89 -5.37 9.43
C VAL A 122 1.33 -5.78 10.78
N ILE A 123 1.24 -4.84 11.70
CA ILE A 123 0.56 -5.00 12.98
C ILE A 123 -0.64 -4.05 12.98
N THR A 124 -1.83 -4.60 13.16
CA THR A 124 -3.07 -3.82 13.21
C THR A 124 -3.63 -3.91 14.62
N GLU A 125 -3.85 -2.76 15.24
CA GLU A 125 -4.62 -2.60 16.47
C GLU A 125 -5.97 -1.98 16.10
N LEU A 126 -7.06 -2.61 16.53
CA LEU A 126 -8.38 -2.16 16.20
C LEU A 126 -9.20 -1.92 17.46
N THR A 127 -9.84 -0.77 17.55
CA THR A 127 -10.82 -0.43 18.57
C THR A 127 -12.14 -0.05 17.90
N TYR A 128 -13.19 -0.76 18.24
CA TYR A 128 -14.55 -0.46 17.82
C TYR A 128 -15.36 -0.01 19.03
N VAL A 129 -16.09 1.09 18.92
CA VAL A 129 -17.02 1.53 19.97
C VAL A 129 -18.39 1.71 19.37
N ALA A 130 -19.37 1.00 19.91
CA ALA A 130 -20.78 1.10 19.55
C ALA A 130 -21.58 1.58 20.75
N GLU A 131 -22.56 2.46 20.53
CA GLU A 131 -23.54 2.77 21.57
C GLU A 131 -24.45 1.55 21.79
N LYS A 132 -24.90 1.35 23.03
CA LYS A 132 -25.82 0.25 23.35
C LYS A 132 -27.17 0.38 22.64
N THR A 133 -27.55 1.60 22.26
CA THR A 133 -28.73 1.88 21.42
C THR A 133 -28.64 1.24 20.04
N CYS A 134 -27.43 0.89 19.58
CA CYS A 134 -27.20 0.15 18.33
C CYS A 134 -27.24 -1.37 18.50
N LEU A 135 -27.39 -1.88 19.72
CA LEU A 135 -27.54 -3.31 19.95
C LEU A 135 -28.96 -3.75 19.61
N THR A 136 -29.10 -4.95 19.06
CA THR A 136 -30.42 -5.58 18.94
C THR A 136 -30.97 -5.88 20.34
N GLU A 137 -32.29 -5.89 20.51
CA GLU A 137 -32.91 -6.19 21.81
C GLU A 137 -32.39 -7.53 22.37
N GLY A 138 -31.85 -7.49 23.58
CA GLY A 138 -31.28 -8.64 24.28
C GLY A 138 -29.82 -8.95 23.92
N GLN A 139 -29.24 -8.29 22.92
CA GLN A 139 -27.84 -8.45 22.57
C GLN A 139 -26.94 -7.77 23.61
N THR A 140 -25.88 -8.47 24.01
CA THR A 140 -24.84 -8.00 24.94
C THR A 140 -23.63 -7.46 24.17
N CYS A 141 -22.78 -6.69 24.85
CA CYS A 141 -21.53 -6.21 24.23
C CYS A 141 -20.62 -7.37 23.80
N GLU A 142 -20.55 -8.45 24.58
CA GLU A 142 -19.67 -9.60 24.29
C GLU A 142 -20.06 -10.29 22.97
N GLU A 143 -21.36 -10.35 22.67
CA GLU A 143 -21.88 -10.93 21.42
C GLU A 143 -21.55 -10.11 20.17
N LEU A 144 -21.02 -8.88 20.31
CA LEU A 144 -20.49 -8.13 19.16
C LEU A 144 -19.13 -8.65 18.67
N ALA A 145 -18.37 -9.38 19.50
CA ALA A 145 -17.00 -9.76 19.18
C ALA A 145 -16.94 -10.74 17.99
N GLU A 146 -17.77 -11.77 18.01
CA GLU A 146 -17.79 -12.83 16.99
C GLU A 146 -18.16 -12.32 15.58
N PRO A 147 -19.29 -11.62 15.36
CA PRO A 147 -19.66 -11.17 14.01
C PRO A 147 -18.66 -10.17 13.43
N LEU A 148 -18.02 -9.36 14.28
CA LEU A 148 -17.02 -8.38 13.88
C LEU A 148 -15.60 -8.96 13.81
N LYS A 149 -15.41 -10.24 14.17
CA LYS A 149 -14.10 -10.91 14.28
C LYS A 149 -13.11 -10.14 15.16
N LEU A 150 -13.60 -9.65 16.29
CA LEU A 150 -12.82 -8.94 17.31
C LEU A 150 -12.43 -9.90 18.42
N ASP A 151 -11.33 -9.58 19.11
CA ASP A 151 -10.81 -10.44 20.16
C ASP A 151 -11.68 -10.38 21.42
N THR A 152 -12.10 -9.16 21.78
CA THR A 152 -12.88 -8.92 23.01
C THR A 152 -13.84 -7.76 22.83
N CYS A 153 -14.97 -7.81 23.50
CA CYS A 153 -15.90 -6.69 23.64
C CYS A 153 -16.31 -6.57 25.09
N VAL A 154 -16.26 -5.36 25.64
CA VAL A 154 -16.56 -5.09 27.05
C VAL A 154 -17.58 -3.97 27.18
N ASP A 155 -18.45 -4.13 28.17
CA ASP A 155 -19.38 -3.08 28.59
C ASP A 155 -18.62 -1.91 29.25
N LYS A 156 -18.88 -0.70 28.76
CA LYS A 156 -18.29 0.56 29.26
C LYS A 156 -19.38 1.61 29.48
N GLY A 157 -20.41 1.28 30.25
CA GLY A 157 -21.48 2.23 30.57
C GLY A 157 -22.51 2.25 29.44
N ASP A 158 -22.62 3.34 28.69
CA ASP A 158 -23.60 3.44 27.59
C ASP A 158 -23.07 2.91 26.24
N VAL A 159 -21.84 2.43 26.22
CA VAL A 159 -21.17 1.91 25.02
C VAL A 159 -20.60 0.51 25.24
N CYS A 160 -20.43 -0.20 24.14
CA CYS A 160 -19.60 -1.39 24.02
C CYS A 160 -18.26 -0.99 23.41
N GLU A 161 -17.16 -1.26 24.11
CA GLU A 161 -15.80 -1.09 23.58
C GLU A 161 -15.24 -2.47 23.21
N CYS A 162 -14.98 -2.66 21.93
CA CYS A 162 -14.40 -3.86 21.38
C CYS A 162 -12.98 -3.62 20.91
N LYS A 163 -12.11 -4.60 21.14
CA LYS A 163 -10.72 -4.61 20.69
C LYS A 163 -10.47 -5.83 19.85
N GLY A 164 -9.74 -5.61 18.77
CA GLY A 164 -9.25 -6.65 17.90
C GLY A 164 -7.86 -6.28 17.38
N GLY A 165 -7.31 -7.14 16.56
CA GLY A 165 -6.08 -6.86 15.89
C GLY A 165 -5.41 -8.11 15.36
N GLY A 166 -4.22 -7.93 14.83
CA GLY A 166 -3.43 -9.04 14.33
C GLY A 166 -2.05 -8.59 13.88
N ALA A 167 -1.18 -9.57 13.70
CA ALA A 167 0.08 -9.37 13.01
C ALA A 167 0.11 -10.27 11.78
N MET A 168 0.62 -9.74 10.68
CA MET A 168 0.84 -10.47 9.45
C MET A 168 2.26 -10.19 8.98
N ASP A 169 3.00 -11.26 8.70
CA ASP A 169 4.25 -11.21 7.96
C ASP A 169 3.96 -11.66 6.53
N SER A 170 4.48 -10.92 5.55
CA SER A 170 4.36 -11.22 4.13
C SER A 170 5.72 -11.07 3.46
N ALA A 171 6.06 -12.03 2.60
CA ALA A 171 7.24 -11.95 1.77
C ALA A 171 6.89 -12.45 0.37
N THR A 172 7.36 -11.74 -0.66
CA THR A 172 7.15 -12.12 -2.05
C THR A 172 8.36 -11.74 -2.89
N THR A 173 8.56 -12.49 -3.97
CA THR A 173 9.51 -12.20 -5.05
C THR A 173 8.75 -12.19 -6.37
N GLY A 174 9.35 -11.64 -7.40
CA GLY A 174 8.77 -11.65 -8.74
C GLY A 174 9.49 -10.73 -9.72
N THR A 175 8.79 -10.34 -10.77
CA THR A 175 9.27 -9.39 -11.77
C THR A 175 8.50 -8.08 -11.73
N TRP A 176 9.14 -7.02 -12.21
CA TRP A 176 8.53 -5.70 -12.32
C TRP A 176 8.75 -5.09 -13.71
N ALA A 177 7.81 -4.26 -14.13
CA ALA A 177 7.90 -3.45 -15.34
C ALA A 177 7.29 -2.07 -15.09
N THR A 178 7.70 -1.09 -15.88
CA THR A 178 7.11 0.26 -15.85
C THR A 178 6.70 0.70 -17.25
N SER A 179 5.60 1.46 -17.32
CA SER A 179 5.12 2.10 -18.55
C SER A 179 4.54 3.46 -18.20
N GLY A 180 5.27 4.54 -18.54
CA GLY A 180 4.93 5.89 -18.09
C GLY A 180 4.84 5.96 -16.56
N THR A 181 3.63 6.22 -16.06
CA THR A 181 3.34 6.38 -14.63
C THR A 181 2.82 5.11 -13.95
N THR A 182 2.81 3.98 -14.67
CA THR A 182 2.33 2.69 -14.16
C THR A 182 3.48 1.76 -13.83
N LEU A 183 3.47 1.21 -12.61
CA LEU A 183 4.33 0.13 -12.13
C LEU A 183 3.53 -1.17 -12.13
N THR A 184 4.03 -2.18 -12.82
CA THR A 184 3.44 -3.51 -12.87
C THR A 184 4.28 -4.50 -12.08
N LEU A 185 3.68 -5.18 -11.10
CA LEU A 185 4.33 -6.22 -10.29
C LEU A 185 3.70 -7.58 -10.60
N THR A 186 4.52 -8.56 -10.96
CA THR A 186 4.09 -9.96 -11.16
C THR A 186 4.79 -10.83 -10.13
N GLY A 187 4.06 -11.30 -9.12
CA GLY A 187 4.62 -12.10 -8.03
C GLY A 187 4.69 -13.60 -8.36
N ASP A 188 5.70 -14.29 -7.84
CA ASP A 188 5.88 -15.73 -8.06
C ASP A 188 4.71 -16.57 -7.50
N ALA A 189 4.12 -16.12 -6.39
CA ALA A 189 2.98 -16.77 -5.75
C ALA A 189 1.61 -16.29 -6.28
N ALA A 190 1.58 -15.20 -7.03
CA ALA A 190 0.37 -14.58 -7.56
C ALA A 190 0.63 -14.16 -9.02
N PRO A 191 0.40 -15.05 -10.00
CA PRO A 191 0.84 -14.85 -11.38
C PRO A 191 0.07 -13.75 -12.12
N LYS A 192 -0.98 -13.19 -11.52
CA LYS A 192 -1.68 -12.05 -12.08
C LYS A 192 -0.90 -10.78 -11.77
N ALA A 193 -0.53 -10.06 -12.81
CA ALA A 193 0.08 -8.75 -12.70
C ALA A 193 -0.82 -7.78 -11.92
N ALA A 194 -0.23 -7.08 -10.96
CA ALA A 194 -0.85 -5.96 -10.25
C ALA A 194 -0.28 -4.66 -10.83
N GLU A 195 -1.17 -3.71 -11.15
CA GLU A 195 -0.80 -2.40 -11.69
C GLU A 195 -0.99 -1.33 -10.63
N HIS A 196 -0.01 -0.43 -10.52
CA HIS A 196 0.04 0.62 -9.53
C HIS A 196 0.42 1.93 -10.19
N ASP A 197 -0.24 3.02 -9.81
CA ASP A 197 0.31 4.32 -10.14
C ASP A 197 1.48 4.59 -9.19
N TYR A 198 2.57 5.15 -9.72
CA TYR A 198 3.74 5.42 -8.90
C TYR A 198 4.43 6.72 -9.31
N CYS A 199 5.23 7.23 -8.39
CA CYS A 199 6.10 8.38 -8.59
C CYS A 199 7.40 8.15 -7.84
N VAL A 200 8.53 8.26 -8.53
CA VAL A 200 9.87 8.23 -7.94
C VAL A 200 10.43 9.64 -7.94
N SER A 201 10.59 10.21 -6.74
CA SER A 201 11.37 11.42 -6.53
C SER A 201 12.85 11.03 -6.42
N PRO A 202 13.71 11.40 -7.38
CA PRO A 202 15.09 10.94 -7.43
C PRO A 202 15.84 11.20 -6.12
N GLY A 203 16.34 10.14 -5.48
CA GLY A 203 17.13 10.23 -4.25
C GLY A 203 16.34 10.48 -2.95
N GLU A 204 15.01 10.62 -3.01
CA GLU A 204 14.22 11.01 -1.84
C GLU A 204 13.19 9.95 -1.45
N ALA A 205 12.23 9.69 -2.33
CA ALA A 205 11.03 8.92 -2.00
C ALA A 205 10.45 8.23 -3.23
N MET A 206 9.71 7.16 -2.98
CA MET A 206 8.87 6.51 -3.96
C MET A 206 7.48 6.37 -3.37
N GLU A 207 6.48 6.81 -4.09
CA GLU A 207 5.08 6.69 -3.71
C GLU A 207 4.40 5.69 -4.64
N ILE A 208 3.63 4.77 -4.06
CA ILE A 208 2.88 3.74 -4.80
C ILE A 208 1.41 3.80 -4.34
N VAL A 209 0.51 3.96 -5.31
CA VAL A 209 -0.93 3.86 -5.10
C VAL A 209 -1.40 2.45 -5.46
N MET A 210 -1.92 1.73 -4.48
CA MET A 210 -2.32 0.34 -4.66
C MET A 210 -3.67 0.23 -5.39
N LYS A 211 -3.75 -0.56 -6.47
CA LYS A 211 -4.98 -0.83 -7.23
C LYS A 211 -5.17 -2.34 -7.48
N PRO A 212 -6.41 -2.87 -7.42
CA PRO A 212 -7.58 -2.29 -6.76
C PRO A 212 -7.40 -2.27 -5.22
N PRO A 213 -8.19 -1.48 -4.47
CA PRO A 213 -8.17 -1.54 -3.02
C PRO A 213 -8.49 -2.97 -2.52
N PRO A 214 -7.91 -3.39 -1.38
CA PRO A 214 -8.30 -4.63 -0.73
C PRO A 214 -9.83 -4.67 -0.47
N PRO A 215 -10.47 -5.84 -0.56
CA PRO A 215 -11.89 -5.98 -0.24
C PRO A 215 -12.22 -5.42 1.15
N GLY A 216 -13.25 -4.60 1.25
CA GLY A 216 -13.67 -3.97 2.50
C GLY A 216 -13.02 -2.62 2.81
N ILE A 217 -12.11 -2.13 1.95
CA ILE A 217 -11.60 -0.75 1.98
C ILE A 217 -12.24 0.03 0.83
N GLN A 218 -12.93 1.13 1.15
CA GLN A 218 -13.36 2.10 0.13
C GLN A 218 -12.34 3.23 0.07
N GLY A 219 -11.93 3.62 -1.15
CA GLY A 219 -10.85 4.59 -1.40
C GLY A 219 -9.60 3.90 -1.95
N GLU A 220 -8.62 4.69 -2.40
CA GLU A 220 -7.36 4.18 -2.94
C GLU A 220 -6.30 4.19 -1.82
N PRO A 221 -5.96 3.04 -1.22
CA PRO A 221 -4.91 2.99 -0.21
C PRO A 221 -3.57 3.42 -0.83
N ARG A 222 -2.90 4.36 -0.16
CA ARG A 222 -1.61 4.88 -0.58
C ARG A 222 -0.51 4.43 0.35
N GLN A 223 0.63 4.05 -0.23
CA GLN A 223 1.82 3.72 0.52
C GLN A 223 2.98 4.61 0.08
N ILE A 224 3.65 5.19 1.06
CA ILE A 224 4.79 6.09 0.89
C ILE A 224 6.04 5.35 1.35
N TYR A 225 7.02 5.29 0.46
CA TYR A 225 8.32 4.68 0.70
C TYR A 225 9.40 5.76 0.64
N LYS A 226 10.41 5.60 1.47
CA LYS A 226 11.63 6.42 1.40
C LYS A 226 12.77 5.58 0.87
N VAL A 227 13.71 6.22 0.19
CA VAL A 227 14.99 5.58 -0.14
C VAL A 227 15.58 5.07 1.17
N LYS A 228 15.97 3.80 1.20
CA LYS A 228 16.76 3.31 2.32
C LYS A 228 18.10 4.04 2.25
N SER A 229 18.33 5.02 3.12
CA SER A 229 19.61 5.70 3.20
C SER A 229 20.70 4.63 3.41
N GLY A 230 21.54 4.43 2.40
CA GLY A 230 22.67 3.51 2.48
C GLY A 230 23.61 3.95 3.59
N ALA A 231 23.99 2.99 4.43
CA ALA A 231 25.02 3.11 5.46
C ALA A 231 26.42 3.21 4.84
#